data_AF-A0A1A3EHY4-F1
#
_entry.id   AF-A0A1A3EHY4-F1
#
_cell.length_a   1.000
_cell.length_b   1.000
_cell.length_c   1.000
_cell.angle_alpha   90.00
_cell.angle_beta   90.00
_cell.angle_gamma   90.00
#
_symmetry.space_group_name_H-M   'P 1'
#
loop_
_entity.id
_entity.type
_entity.pdbx_description
1 polymer ?
#
loop_
_entity_poly.entity_id
_entity_poly.type
_entity_poly.pdbx_seq_one_letter_code
_entity_poly.pdbx_strand_id
1 'polypeptide(L)'
;MTTILTPAPPALESALRAGLRWLYATKQPSDALVERRGAKLITTERTLRFVPVSADGNPLIVVDLPTVHWGVGNFSPPLNALPPNELPTLAGELAELDIPTSALHYHGITGTIALDVPAHPSLQEAVRRYDRGCPWHHTQVCEAPIRDGGQACPWHADGHNRAIWPAITETESPARPRKP
;
A
#
# COMPACT_ATOMS: atom_id res chain seq x y z
N MET A 1 14.19 17.74 29.35
CA MET A 1 13.48 16.51 28.95
C MET A 1 12.64 16.86 27.74
N THR A 2 13.07 16.46 26.55
CA THR A 2 12.39 16.77 25.29
C THR A 2 11.38 15.66 25.03
N THR A 3 10.10 15.96 25.20
CA THR A 3 9.02 15.04 24.83
C THR A 3 9.03 14.90 23.31
N ILE A 4 9.43 13.75 22.80
CA ILE A 4 9.26 13.39 21.39
C ILE A 4 7.75 13.18 21.21
N LEU A 5 7.06 14.18 20.66
CA LEU A 5 5.68 14.04 20.20
C LEU A 5 5.70 13.15 18.97
N THR A 6 5.31 11.89 19.12
CA THR A 6 4.99 11.02 17.99
C THR A 6 3.86 11.69 17.19
N PRO A 7 4.03 11.94 15.88
CA PRO A 7 2.96 12.52 15.08
C PRO A 7 1.74 11.59 15.11
N ALA A 8 0.55 12.18 15.18
CA ALA A 8 -0.70 11.44 15.13
C ALA A 8 -0.76 10.65 13.81
N PRO A 9 -1.30 9.41 13.80
CA PRO A 9 -1.46 8.69 12.56
C PRO A 9 -2.39 9.47 11.62
N PRO A 10 -2.15 9.38 10.30
CA PRO A 10 -2.93 10.10 9.31
C PRO A 10 -4.39 9.63 9.31
N ALA A 11 -5.29 10.53 8.89
CA ALA A 11 -6.68 10.17 8.63
C ALA A 11 -6.79 9.19 7.45
N LEU A 12 -7.83 8.35 7.46
CA LEU A 12 -8.09 7.35 6.42
C LEU A 12 -8.16 7.96 5.02
N GLU A 13 -8.89 9.07 4.87
CA GLU A 13 -9.03 9.80 3.61
C GLU A 13 -7.67 10.27 3.07
N SER A 14 -6.80 10.82 3.92
CA SER A 14 -5.47 11.29 3.50
C SER A 14 -4.58 10.13 3.04
N ALA A 15 -4.65 8.98 3.71
CA ALA A 15 -3.95 7.79 3.27
C ALA A 15 -4.51 7.24 1.95
N LEU A 16 -5.83 7.25 1.78
CA LEU A 16 -6.49 6.85 0.53
C LEU A 16 -6.03 7.75 -0.62
N ARG A 17 -6.14 9.06 -0.49
CA ARG A 17 -5.69 10.04 -1.51
C ARG A 17 -4.20 9.88 -1.85
N ALA A 18 -3.34 9.71 -0.85
CA ALA A 18 -1.90 9.49 -1.06
C ALA A 18 -1.62 8.20 -1.84
N GLY A 19 -2.28 7.10 -1.49
CA GLY A 19 -2.15 5.83 -2.20
C GLY A 19 -2.68 5.88 -3.63
N LEU A 20 -3.82 6.53 -3.87
CA LEU A 20 -4.39 6.71 -5.22
C LEU A 20 -3.50 7.58 -6.11
N ARG A 21 -2.98 8.68 -5.57
CA ARG A 21 -1.99 9.52 -6.28
C ARG A 21 -0.73 8.71 -6.62
N TRP A 22 -0.29 7.83 -5.72
CA TRP A 22 0.83 6.94 -5.99
C TRP A 22 0.53 5.93 -7.08
N LEU A 23 -0.64 5.28 -7.02
CA LEU A 23 -1.08 4.31 -8.03
C LEU A 23 -1.21 4.92 -9.42
N TYR A 24 -1.82 6.10 -9.55
CA TYR A 24 -2.26 6.61 -10.85
C TYR A 24 -1.47 7.79 -11.40
N ALA A 25 -0.93 8.65 -10.55
CA ALA A 25 -0.31 9.91 -10.97
C ALA A 25 1.21 9.95 -10.75
N THR A 26 1.79 9.01 -10.00
CA THR A 26 3.20 9.05 -9.64
C THR A 26 4.05 8.26 -10.61
N LYS A 27 4.78 8.99 -11.46
CA LYS A 27 5.79 8.39 -12.34
C LYS A 27 6.97 7.88 -11.51
N GLN A 28 7.29 6.60 -11.69
CA GLN A 28 8.43 5.94 -11.07
C GLN A 28 9.69 6.12 -11.93
N PRO A 29 10.88 6.23 -11.31
CA PRO A 29 12.16 6.15 -12.01
C PRO A 29 12.32 4.84 -12.80
N SER A 30 13.14 4.87 -13.84
CA SER A 30 13.37 3.71 -14.72
C SER A 30 14.16 2.57 -14.06
N ASP A 31 14.82 2.85 -12.93
CA ASP A 31 15.58 1.92 -12.11
C ASP A 31 14.86 1.56 -10.80
N ALA A 32 13.64 2.08 -10.58
CA ALA A 32 12.85 1.78 -9.39
C ALA A 32 12.38 0.31 -9.39
N LEU A 33 12.37 -0.25 -8.18
CA LEU A 33 11.80 -1.56 -7.87
C LEU A 33 10.69 -1.40 -6.86
N VAL A 34 9.53 -1.99 -7.15
CA VAL A 34 8.39 -2.03 -6.24
C VAL A 34 7.98 -3.48 -6.09
N GLU A 35 7.98 -3.98 -4.86
CA GLU A 35 7.53 -5.34 -4.57
C GLU A 35 6.06 -5.53 -4.99
N ARG A 36 5.68 -6.76 -5.35
CA ARG A 36 4.29 -7.08 -5.72
C ARG A 36 3.28 -6.74 -4.60
N ARG A 37 3.70 -6.77 -3.34
CA ARG A 37 2.84 -6.36 -2.20
C ARG A 37 2.57 -4.84 -2.17
N GLY A 38 3.32 -4.06 -2.94
CA GLY A 38 3.10 -2.62 -3.07
C GLY A 38 3.40 -1.84 -1.79
N ALA A 39 2.67 -0.75 -1.59
CA ALA A 39 2.91 0.19 -0.50
C ALA A 39 1.87 0.05 0.62
N LYS A 40 2.31 0.17 1.87
CA LYS A 40 1.46 0.10 3.06
C LYS A 40 1.41 1.48 3.75
N LEU A 41 0.21 1.98 4.03
CA LEU A 41 -0.05 3.17 4.82
C LEU A 41 -0.86 2.79 6.06
N ILE A 42 -0.42 3.23 7.23
CA ILE A 42 -1.07 2.94 8.51
C ILE A 42 -1.77 4.21 8.98
N THR A 43 -3.04 4.11 9.30
CA THR A 43 -3.89 5.19 9.85
C THR A 43 -4.32 4.81 11.27
N THR A 44 -5.00 5.71 11.96
CA THR A 44 -5.63 5.40 13.27
C THR A 44 -6.67 4.30 13.16
N GLU A 45 -7.40 4.27 12.04
CA GLU A 45 -8.58 3.43 11.87
C GLU A 45 -8.25 2.12 11.16
N ARG A 46 -7.37 2.16 10.16
CA ARG A 46 -7.08 1.05 9.24
C ARG A 46 -5.61 0.99 8.85
N THR A 47 -5.20 -0.18 8.41
CA THR A 47 -4.03 -0.33 7.55
C THR A 47 -4.52 -0.45 6.11
N LEU A 48 -4.03 0.42 5.22
CA LEU A 48 -4.27 0.33 3.79
C LEU A 48 -3.02 -0.19 3.10
N ARG A 49 -3.18 -1.11 2.15
CA ARG A 49 -2.11 -1.54 1.26
C ARG A 49 -2.56 -1.39 -0.19
N PHE A 50 -1.75 -0.69 -0.96
CA PHE A 50 -1.98 -0.43 -2.38
C PHE A 50 -1.10 -1.36 -3.18
N VAL A 51 -1.71 -2.34 -3.84
CA VAL A 51 -1.05 -3.33 -4.68
C VAL A 51 -1.19 -2.88 -6.14
N PRO A 52 -0.10 -2.50 -6.83
CA PRO A 52 -0.21 -1.92 -8.18
C PRO A 52 -0.63 -2.91 -9.27
N VAL A 53 -0.31 -4.19 -9.07
CA VAL A 53 -0.60 -5.28 -10.01
C VAL A 53 -1.04 -6.49 -9.19
N SER A 54 -2.34 -6.79 -9.21
CA SER A 54 -2.91 -8.01 -8.63
C SER A 54 -2.80 -9.19 -9.60
N ALA A 55 -3.35 -10.34 -9.23
CA ALA A 55 -3.39 -11.53 -10.09
C ALA A 55 -4.14 -11.27 -11.42
N ASP A 56 -5.16 -10.40 -11.39
CA ASP A 56 -5.97 -10.04 -12.56
C ASP A 56 -5.36 -8.87 -13.37
N GLY A 57 -4.15 -8.43 -13.01
CA GLY A 57 -3.40 -7.37 -13.69
C GLY A 57 -3.76 -5.95 -13.27
N ASN A 58 -4.94 -5.75 -12.69
CA ASN A 58 -5.38 -4.45 -12.16
C ASN A 58 -4.97 -4.22 -10.69
N PRO A 59 -4.96 -2.97 -10.20
CA PRO A 59 -4.62 -2.66 -8.82
C PRO A 59 -5.65 -3.18 -7.81
N LEU A 60 -5.18 -3.39 -6.59
CA LEU A 60 -5.99 -3.87 -5.46
C LEU A 60 -5.69 -3.00 -4.23
N ILE A 61 -6.71 -2.54 -3.53
CA ILE A 61 -6.57 -1.94 -2.20
C ILE A 61 -6.94 -3.01 -1.17
N VAL A 62 -6.00 -3.33 -0.28
CA VAL A 62 -6.25 -4.19 0.87
C VAL A 62 -6.48 -3.31 2.09
N VAL A 63 -7.59 -3.54 2.78
CA VAL A 63 -8.00 -2.85 4.00
C VAL A 63 -7.87 -3.85 5.14
N ASP A 64 -6.99 -3.58 6.09
CA ASP A 64 -6.75 -4.42 7.27
C ASP A 64 -7.14 -3.66 8.54
N LEU A 65 -7.61 -4.38 9.56
CA LEU A 65 -7.66 -3.84 10.91
C LEU A 65 -6.24 -3.50 11.41
N PRO A 66 -6.02 -2.35 12.06
CA PRO A 66 -4.70 -1.95 12.55
C PRO A 66 -4.28 -2.81 13.74
N THR A 67 -5.24 -3.34 14.49
CA THR A 67 -5.01 -4.28 15.60
C THR A 67 -6.13 -5.31 15.63
N VAL A 68 -5.75 -6.59 15.65
CA VAL A 68 -6.69 -7.71 15.72
C VAL A 68 -6.72 -8.23 17.16
N HIS A 69 -7.91 -8.31 17.73
CA HIS A 69 -8.13 -8.88 19.06
C HIS A 69 -8.53 -10.33 18.88
N TRP A 70 -7.69 -11.25 19.33
CA TRP A 70 -7.96 -12.69 19.24
C TRP A 70 -8.65 -13.19 20.50
N GLY A 71 -9.59 -14.13 20.34
CA GLY A 71 -10.13 -14.87 21.46
C GLY A 71 -9.07 -15.74 22.14
N VAL A 72 -9.34 -16.19 23.36
CA VAL A 72 -8.43 -17.09 24.08
C VAL A 72 -8.43 -18.47 23.39
N GLY A 73 -7.27 -18.94 22.92
CA GLY A 73 -7.08 -20.24 22.30
C GLY A 73 -6.52 -20.18 20.87
N ASN A 74 -5.73 -21.18 20.47
CA ASN A 74 -5.01 -21.20 19.19
C ASN A 74 -5.90 -21.18 17.92
N PHE A 75 -7.19 -21.47 18.07
CA PHE A 75 -8.16 -21.53 16.96
C PHE A 75 -9.35 -20.60 17.17
N SER A 76 -9.27 -19.70 18.15
CA SER A 76 -10.35 -18.76 18.42
C SER A 76 -10.43 -17.71 17.32
N PRO A 77 -11.64 -17.37 16.83
CA PRO A 77 -11.78 -16.36 15.80
C PRO A 77 -11.38 -14.97 16.32
N PRO A 78 -11.12 -14.01 15.41
CA PRO A 78 -11.04 -12.60 15.77
C PRO A 78 -12.30 -12.14 16.51
N LEU A 79 -12.13 -11.39 17.59
CA LEU A 79 -13.19 -10.73 18.36
C LEU A 79 -13.63 -9.41 17.72
N ASN A 80 -12.83 -8.90 16.78
CA ASN A 80 -13.16 -7.76 15.94
C ASN A 80 -13.01 -8.14 14.46
N ALA A 81 -13.85 -7.53 13.62
CA ALA A 81 -13.87 -7.70 12.19
C ALA A 81 -14.09 -6.36 11.51
N LEU A 82 -13.82 -6.28 10.21
CA LEU A 82 -14.20 -5.12 9.42
C LEU A 82 -15.73 -4.99 9.37
N PRO A 83 -16.27 -3.78 9.52
CA PRO A 83 -17.70 -3.55 9.36
C PRO A 83 -18.18 -3.98 7.95
N PRO A 84 -19.36 -4.61 7.83
CA PRO A 84 -19.90 -5.05 6.52
C PRO A 84 -20.14 -3.92 5.51
N ASN A 85 -20.21 -2.67 5.98
CA ASN A 85 -20.38 -1.47 5.15
C ASN A 85 -19.07 -0.75 4.84
N GLU A 86 -17.94 -1.16 5.42
CA GLU A 86 -16.64 -0.49 5.25
C GLU A 86 -16.20 -0.41 3.78
N LEU A 87 -16.14 -1.54 3.08
CA LEU A 87 -15.70 -1.60 1.68
C LEU A 87 -16.71 -0.92 0.75
N PRO A 88 -18.04 -1.10 0.91
CA PRO A 88 -19.02 -0.31 0.16
C PRO A 88 -18.87 1.21 0.34
N THR A 89 -18.61 1.68 1.57
CA THR A 89 -18.38 3.11 1.84
C THR A 89 -17.13 3.60 1.12
N LEU A 90 -16.00 2.89 1.26
CA LEU A 90 -14.76 3.23 0.55
C LEU A 90 -14.91 3.16 -0.98
N ALA A 91 -15.67 2.19 -1.50
CA ALA A 91 -15.97 2.12 -2.93
C ALA A 91 -16.82 3.30 -3.42
N GLY A 92 -17.74 3.80 -2.58
CA GLY A 92 -18.47 5.04 -2.84
C GLY A 92 -17.55 6.26 -2.92
N GLU A 93 -16.64 6.41 -1.96
CA GLU A 93 -15.63 7.49 -1.97
C GLU A 93 -14.71 7.40 -3.20
N LEU A 94 -14.33 6.19 -3.62
CA LEU A 94 -13.54 5.96 -4.83
C LEU A 94 -14.32 6.36 -6.10
N ALA A 95 -15.61 6.04 -6.16
CA ALA A 95 -16.46 6.42 -7.28
C ALA A 95 -16.62 7.94 -7.40
N GLU A 96 -16.69 8.67 -6.28
CA GLU A 96 -16.69 10.15 -6.28
C GLU A 96 -15.38 10.76 -6.80
N LEU A 97 -14.30 9.98 -6.81
CA LEU A 97 -12.99 10.35 -7.38
C LEU A 97 -12.79 9.82 -8.82
N ASP A 98 -13.85 9.34 -9.47
CA ASP A 98 -13.81 8.70 -10.80
C ASP A 98 -12.90 7.46 -10.86
N ILE A 99 -12.80 6.71 -9.75
CA ILE A 99 -12.01 5.48 -9.66
C ILE A 99 -12.97 4.28 -9.54
N PRO A 100 -13.33 3.63 -10.67
CA PRO A 100 -14.25 2.49 -10.65
C PRO A 100 -13.64 1.26 -9.98
N THR A 101 -14.48 0.51 -9.27
CA THR A 101 -14.14 -0.75 -8.58
C THR A 101 -14.83 -1.94 -9.25
N SER A 102 -14.09 -3.03 -9.49
CA SER A 102 -14.63 -4.27 -10.09
C SER A 102 -15.29 -5.19 -9.08
N ALA A 103 -14.70 -5.29 -7.89
CA ALA A 103 -15.07 -6.30 -6.91
C ALA A 103 -14.69 -5.88 -5.48
N LEU A 104 -15.50 -6.33 -4.54
CA LEU A 104 -15.26 -6.19 -3.09
C LEU A 104 -15.24 -7.58 -2.47
N HIS A 105 -14.21 -7.90 -1.69
CA HIS A 105 -14.13 -9.17 -0.98
C HIS A 105 -13.87 -8.97 0.51
N TYR A 106 -14.62 -9.70 1.33
CA TYR A 106 -14.51 -9.69 2.78
C TYR A 106 -13.90 -10.99 3.30
N HIS A 107 -12.88 -10.87 4.15
CA HIS A 107 -12.16 -11.98 4.78
C HIS A 107 -12.02 -11.75 6.30
N GLY A 108 -13.11 -11.31 6.95
CA GLY A 108 -13.17 -11.06 8.39
C GLY A 108 -12.40 -9.82 8.81
N ILE A 109 -11.10 -9.95 9.06
CA ILE A 109 -10.21 -8.87 9.52
C ILE A 109 -9.53 -8.11 8.38
N THR A 110 -9.64 -8.65 7.16
CA THR A 110 -9.10 -8.10 5.92
C THR A 110 -10.22 -7.98 4.91
N GLY A 111 -10.20 -6.91 4.14
CA GLY A 111 -11.07 -6.67 3.01
C GLY A 111 -10.25 -6.25 1.80
N THR A 112 -10.73 -6.53 0.60
CA THR A 112 -10.07 -6.11 -0.63
C THR A 112 -11.04 -5.42 -1.58
N ILE A 113 -10.53 -4.38 -2.26
CA ILE A 113 -11.24 -3.59 -3.26
C ILE A 113 -10.42 -3.68 -4.54
N ALA A 114 -10.93 -4.41 -5.54
CA ALA A 114 -10.32 -4.49 -6.86
C ALA A 114 -10.71 -3.24 -7.67
N LEU A 115 -9.73 -2.62 -8.33
CA LEU A 115 -9.93 -1.42 -9.13
C LEU A 115 -9.99 -1.77 -10.62
N ASP A 116 -10.75 -1.05 -11.42
CA ASP A 116 -10.90 -1.34 -12.86
C ASP A 116 -9.84 -0.67 -13.73
N VAL A 117 -9.19 0.37 -13.22
CA VAL A 117 -8.20 1.15 -13.96
C VAL A 117 -6.80 0.64 -13.63
N PRO A 118 -5.97 0.32 -14.64
CA PRO A 118 -4.59 -0.08 -14.42
C PRO A 118 -3.77 1.03 -13.74
N ALA A 119 -2.82 0.66 -12.88
CA ALA A 119 -1.89 1.61 -12.27
C ALA A 119 -1.04 2.32 -13.33
N HIS A 120 -0.36 3.40 -12.93
CA HIS A 120 0.53 4.15 -13.80
C HIS A 120 1.56 3.22 -14.49
N PRO A 121 1.78 3.31 -15.82
CA PRO A 121 2.59 2.34 -16.56
C PRO A 121 4.02 2.16 -16.02
N SER A 122 4.66 3.23 -15.54
CA SER A 122 6.00 3.12 -14.93
C SER A 122 6.01 2.35 -13.61
N LEU A 123 4.91 2.42 -12.84
CA LEU A 123 4.77 1.69 -11.59
C LEU A 123 4.56 0.21 -11.86
N GLN A 124 3.74 -0.13 -12.86
CA GLN A 124 3.64 -1.51 -13.34
C GLN A 124 5.02 -2.04 -13.79
N GLU A 125 5.80 -1.23 -14.51
CA GLU A 125 7.13 -1.67 -14.95
C GLU A 125 8.11 -1.83 -13.78
N ALA A 126 8.02 -1.01 -12.74
CA ALA A 126 8.81 -1.21 -11.51
C ALA A 126 8.49 -2.54 -10.83
N VAL A 127 7.21 -2.94 -10.80
CA VAL A 127 6.79 -4.27 -10.33
C VAL A 127 7.31 -5.38 -11.26
N ARG A 128 7.21 -5.22 -12.58
CA ARG A 128 7.76 -6.20 -13.54
C ARG A 128 9.27 -6.37 -13.40
N ARG A 129 10.02 -5.29 -13.12
CA ARG A 129 11.47 -5.37 -12.84
C ARG A 129 11.74 -6.19 -11.58
N TYR A 130 10.99 -5.95 -10.51
CA TYR A 130 11.10 -6.75 -9.29
C TYR A 130 10.77 -8.23 -9.55
N ASP A 131 9.75 -8.51 -10.34
CA ASP A 131 9.31 -9.86 -10.68
C ASP A 131 10.31 -10.63 -11.55
N ARG A 132 10.99 -9.96 -12.49
CA ARG A 132 12.08 -10.56 -13.25
C ARG A 132 13.29 -10.93 -12.38
N GLY A 133 13.38 -10.37 -11.18
CA GLY A 133 14.49 -10.58 -10.27
C GLY A 133 15.76 -9.83 -10.69
N CYS A 134 16.79 -9.98 -9.87
CA CYS A 134 18.08 -9.35 -10.09
C CYS A 134 18.67 -9.76 -11.45
N PRO A 135 19.13 -8.83 -12.29
CA PRO A 135 19.64 -9.17 -13.62
C PRO A 135 20.95 -9.99 -13.58
N TRP A 136 21.65 -10.00 -12.44
CA TRP A 136 22.90 -10.74 -12.25
C TRP A 136 22.68 -12.13 -11.63
N HIS A 137 21.74 -12.24 -10.69
CA HIS A 137 21.53 -13.45 -9.91
C HIS A 137 20.22 -14.18 -10.25
N HIS A 138 19.37 -13.55 -11.06
CA HIS A 138 18.05 -14.05 -11.49
C HIS A 138 17.14 -14.49 -10.33
N THR A 139 17.26 -13.82 -9.19
CA THR A 139 16.47 -14.04 -7.97
C THR A 139 15.97 -12.69 -7.44
N GLN A 140 14.80 -12.70 -6.79
CA GLN A 140 14.25 -11.52 -6.11
C GLN A 140 15.02 -11.20 -4.82
N VAL A 141 15.68 -12.21 -4.25
CA VAL A 141 16.46 -12.12 -3.02
C VAL A 141 17.90 -12.51 -3.33
N CYS A 142 18.79 -11.52 -3.36
CA CYS A 142 20.22 -11.75 -3.60
C CYS A 142 20.91 -12.19 -2.30
N GLU A 143 20.65 -13.42 -1.87
CA GLU A 143 21.21 -14.04 -0.65
C GLU A 143 22.44 -14.92 -0.91
N ALA A 144 23.01 -14.90 -2.12
CA ALA A 144 24.01 -15.87 -2.55
C ALA A 144 25.21 -16.00 -1.56
N PRO A 145 25.70 -17.22 -1.26
CA PRO A 145 26.77 -17.44 -0.29
C PRO A 145 28.09 -16.75 -0.67
N ILE A 146 28.92 -16.47 0.34
CA ILE A 146 30.24 -15.78 0.29
C ILE A 146 31.19 -16.32 -0.81
N ARG A 147 30.98 -17.54 -1.28
CA ARG A 147 31.87 -18.28 -2.19
C ARG A 147 31.67 -17.92 -3.68
N ASP A 148 30.52 -17.34 -4.02
CA ASP A 148 30.11 -17.08 -5.41
C ASP A 148 30.07 -15.56 -5.73
N GLY A 149 30.79 -14.74 -4.97
CA GLY A 149 30.83 -13.28 -5.17
C GLY A 149 29.59 -12.53 -4.67
N GLY A 150 28.70 -13.22 -3.95
CA GLY A 150 27.37 -12.76 -3.53
C GLY A 150 27.31 -11.88 -2.28
N GLN A 151 28.28 -11.04 -1.97
CA GLN A 151 28.05 -10.04 -0.91
C GLN A 151 27.35 -8.78 -1.45
N ALA A 152 26.23 -8.44 -0.82
CA ALA A 152 25.61 -7.12 -0.84
C ALA A 152 25.27 -6.59 -2.25
N CYS A 153 24.71 -7.44 -3.12
CA CYS A 153 24.16 -6.95 -4.38
C CYS A 153 23.17 -5.81 -4.09
N PRO A 154 23.49 -4.56 -4.46
CA PRO A 154 22.72 -3.43 -4.00
C PRO A 154 21.45 -3.26 -4.83
N TRP A 155 21.29 -4.03 -5.92
CA TRP A 155 20.17 -3.96 -6.86
C TRP A 155 18.81 -3.77 -6.18
N HIS A 156 18.48 -4.65 -5.23
CA HIS A 156 17.20 -4.59 -4.54
C HIS A 156 17.08 -3.32 -3.70
N ALA A 157 18.09 -3.03 -2.86
CA ALA A 157 18.08 -1.88 -1.97
C ALA A 157 18.10 -0.55 -2.74
N ASP A 158 18.97 -0.41 -3.74
CA ASP A 158 19.06 0.75 -4.62
C ASP A 158 17.74 0.96 -5.36
N GLY A 159 17.19 -0.07 -6.00
CA GLY A 159 15.93 0.03 -6.72
C GLY A 159 14.76 0.37 -5.82
N HIS A 160 14.69 -0.20 -4.62
CA HIS A 160 13.69 0.14 -3.60
C HIS A 160 13.82 1.59 -3.12
N ASN A 161 15.06 2.06 -2.89
CA ASN A 161 15.35 3.43 -2.47
C ASN A 161 15.11 4.46 -3.57
N ARG A 162 15.15 4.04 -4.85
CA ARG A 162 14.80 4.86 -6.01
C ARG A 162 13.30 4.98 -6.21
N ALA A 163 12.51 4.01 -5.73
CA ALA A 163 11.07 4.08 -5.86
C ALA A 163 10.51 5.30 -5.11
N ILE A 164 9.57 5.99 -5.75
CA ILE A 164 8.81 7.06 -5.10
C ILE A 164 7.64 6.37 -4.40
N TRP A 165 7.63 6.41 -3.07
CA TRP A 165 6.60 5.81 -2.23
C TRP A 165 5.45 6.80 -1.95
N PRO A 166 4.22 6.33 -1.67
CA PRO A 166 3.13 7.24 -1.31
C PRO A 166 3.50 8.03 -0.06
N ALA A 167 3.33 9.35 -0.16
CA ALA A 167 3.57 10.27 0.94
C ALA A 167 2.27 10.97 1.30
N ILE A 168 1.94 10.99 2.59
CA ILE A 168 0.79 11.71 3.11
C ILE A 168 1.27 13.13 3.36
N THR A 169 0.89 14.05 2.46
CA THR A 169 1.15 15.48 2.65
C THR A 169 0.13 16.03 3.63
N GLU A 170 0.57 16.62 4.74
CA GLU A 170 -0.31 17.27 5.76
C GLU A 170 -1.06 18.51 5.24
N THR A 171 -1.03 18.77 3.94
CA THR A 171 -1.47 20.02 3.33
C THR A 171 -2.89 19.95 2.82
N GLU A 172 -3.84 19.59 3.69
CA GLU A 172 -5.25 20.00 3.53
C GLU A 172 -5.99 19.86 4.86
N SER A 173 -5.58 20.67 5.84
CA SER A 173 -6.44 20.94 6.99
C SER A 173 -7.55 21.88 6.49
N PRO A 174 -8.85 21.52 6.56
CA PRO A 174 -9.91 22.43 6.17
C PRO A 174 -9.79 23.69 7.04
N ALA A 175 -9.63 24.84 6.38
CA ALA A 175 -9.49 26.12 7.04
C ALA A 175 -10.62 26.27 8.07
N ARG A 176 -10.25 26.35 9.34
CA ARG A 176 -11.16 26.62 10.45
C ARG A 176 -11.99 27.87 10.09
N PRO A 177 -13.33 27.83 10.10
CA PRO A 177 -14.13 28.98 9.73
C PRO A 177 -13.78 30.13 10.67
N ARG A 178 -13.36 31.27 10.08
CA ARG A 178 -13.20 32.52 10.83
C ARG A 178 -14.61 32.93 11.29
N LYS A 179 -14.83 32.95 12.60
CA LYS A 179 -16.04 33.50 13.21
C LYS A 179 -16.14 35.00 12.86
N PRO A 180 -17.34 35.53 12.56
CA PRO A 180 -17.54 36.94 12.27
C PRO A 180 -17.11 37.86 13.41
#